data_AF-A0A249E3F0-F1
#
_entry.id   AF-A0A249E3F0-F1
#
_cell.length_a   1.000
_cell.length_b   1.000
_cell.length_c   1.000
_cell.angle_alpha   90.00
_cell.angle_beta   90.00
_cell.angle_gamma   90.00
#
_symmetry.space_group_name_H-M   'P 1'
#
loop_
_entity.id
_entity.type
_entity.pdbx_description
1 polymer ?
#
loop_
_entity_poly.entity_id
_entity_poly.type
_entity_poly.pdbx_seq_one_letter_code
_entity_poly.pdbx_strand_id
1 'polypeptide(L)' 'MRSYRKNSHSQYDLKVHLIWIPKYRKRILIGKVSERTRDLLRQICME' A
#
# COMPACT_ATOMS: atom_id res chain seq x y z
N MET A 1 -2.32 0.28 22.46
CA MET A 1 -1.37 1.40 22.63
C MET A 1 -1.00 1.92 21.24
N ARG A 2 -1.18 3.22 20.93
CA ARG A 2 -0.83 3.77 19.59
C ARG A 2 0.69 3.82 19.45
N SER A 3 1.25 3.11 18.47
CA SER A 3 2.68 3.15 18.17
C SER A 3 2.97 4.38 17.31
N TYR A 4 3.52 5.43 17.92
CA TYR A 4 3.93 6.63 17.21
C TYR A 4 5.37 6.48 16.71
N ARG A 5 5.60 6.86 15.45
CA ARG A 5 6.95 7.01 14.90
C ARG A 5 7.56 8.31 15.41
N LYS A 6 8.86 8.27 15.72
CA LYS A 6 9.63 9.43 16.18
C LYS A 6 10.83 9.66 15.27
N ASN A 7 11.12 10.93 15.02
CA ASN A 7 12.35 11.43 14.42
C ASN A 7 12.94 12.52 15.35
N SER A 8 14.13 13.04 15.07
CA SER A 8 14.86 13.96 15.97
C SER A 8 14.03 15.17 16.47
N HIS A 9 13.07 15.64 15.67
CA HIS A 9 12.22 16.79 16.01
C HIS A 9 10.72 16.56 15.71
N SER A 10 10.28 15.31 15.52
CA SER A 10 8.87 15.06 15.22
C SER A 10 8.36 13.71 15.75
N GLN A 11 7.09 13.68 16.13
CA GLN A 11 6.36 12.47 16.51
C GLN A 11 5.06 12.42 15.73
N TYR A 12 4.80 11.32 15.03
CA TYR A 12 3.67 11.22 14.11
C TYR A 12 3.11 9.79 14.00
N ASP A 13 1.84 9.70 13.62
CA ASP A 13 1.15 8.47 13.23
C ASP A 13 0.41 8.78 11.92
N LEU A 14 1.05 8.49 10.79
CA LEU A 14 0.55 8.81 9.46
C LEU A 14 -0.07 7.55 8.84
N LYS A 15 -1.38 7.58 8.63
CA LYS A 15 -2.16 6.49 8.03
C LYS A 15 -2.98 7.05 6.87
N VAL A 16 -3.03 6.30 5.78
CA VAL A 16 -3.74 6.71 4.56
C VAL A 16 -4.67 5.60 4.08
N HIS A 17 -5.81 5.99 3.51
CA HIS A 17 -6.71 5.09 2.80
C HIS A 17 -6.58 5.37 1.29
N LEU A 18 -5.72 4.59 0.64
CA LEU A 18 -5.46 4.71 -0.80
C LEU A 18 -6.29 3.70 -1.57
N ILE A 19 -7.08 4.16 -2.55
CA ILE A 19 -7.88 3.32 -3.44
C ILE A 19 -7.55 3.68 -4.88
N TRP A 20 -7.43 2.66 -5.74
CA TRP A 20 -7.25 2.82 -7.18
C TRP A 20 -7.99 1.73 -7.95
N ILE A 21 -8.15 1.93 -9.26
CA ILE A 21 -8.82 1.00 -10.17
C ILE A 21 -8.00 0.75 -11.43
N PRO A 22 -8.10 -0.45 -12.03
CA PRO A 22 -7.49 -0.72 -13.32
C PRO A 22 -8.15 0.11 -14.43
N LYS A 23 -7.40 0.37 -15.50
CA LYS A 23 -7.88 1.12 -16.67
C LYS A 23 -9.18 0.52 -17.20
N TYR A 24 -10.17 1.38 -17.47
CA TYR A 24 -11.53 1.01 -17.89
C TYR A 24 -12.31 0.12 -16.91
N ARG A 25 -11.93 0.09 -15.61
CA ARG A 25 -12.55 -0.76 -14.57
C ARG A 25 -12.62 -2.24 -14.96
N LYS A 26 -11.69 -2.73 -15.79
CA LYS A 26 -11.66 -4.14 -16.17
C LYS A 26 -11.42 -5.00 -14.92
N ARG A 27 -12.15 -6.11 -14.79
CA ARG A 27 -12.01 -7.05 -13.66
C ARG A 27 -10.78 -7.95 -13.80
N ILE A 28 -9.61 -7.35 -14.01
CA ILE A 28 -8.33 -8.05 -14.26
C ILE A 28 -7.59 -8.43 -12.99
N LEU A 29 -7.91 -7.79 -11.85
CA LEU A 29 -7.26 -8.05 -10.56
C LEU A 29 -7.85 -9.31 -9.90
N ILE A 30 -7.68 -10.46 -10.55
CA ILE A 30 -8.14 -11.77 -10.10
C ILE A 30 -7.04 -12.83 -10.31
N GLY A 31 -7.11 -13.93 -9.55
CA GLY A 31 -6.18 -15.07 -9.66
C GLY A 31 -4.70 -14.66 -9.58
N LYS A 32 -3.88 -15.21 -10.49
CA LYS A 32 -2.42 -14.94 -10.50
C LYS A 32 -2.08 -13.46 -10.68
N VAL A 33 -2.93 -12.69 -11.36
CA VAL A 33 -2.68 -11.25 -11.58
C VAL A 33 -2.78 -10.50 -10.25
N SER A 34 -3.80 -10.76 -9.43
CA SER A 34 -3.92 -10.09 -8.13
C SER A 34 -2.80 -10.48 -7.16
N GLU A 35 -2.38 -11.75 -7.19
CA GLU A 35 -1.24 -12.23 -6.40
C GLU A 35 0.04 -11.47 -6.76
N ARG A 36 0.39 -11.44 -8.05
CA ARG A 36 1.62 -10.75 -8.49
C ARG A 36 1.55 -9.23 -8.25
N THR A 37 0.38 -8.61 -8.46
CA THR A 37 0.21 -7.17 -8.15
C THR A 37 0.44 -6.89 -6.67
N ARG A 38 -0.09 -7.72 -5.76
CA ARG A 38 0.14 -7.56 -4.32
C ARG A 38 1.61 -7.69 -3.96
N ASP A 39 2.31 -8.65 -4.56
CA ASP A 39 3.72 -8.87 -4.27
C ASP A 39 4.59 -7.70 -4.75
N LEU A 40 4.31 -7.17 -5.94
CA LEU A 40 4.97 -5.96 -6.46
C LEU A 40 4.73 -4.75 -5.57
N LEU A 41 3.49 -4.53 -5.11
CA LEU A 41 3.19 -3.40 -4.22
C LEU A 41 3.97 -3.50 -2.91
N ARG A 42 4.07 -4.70 -2.33
CA ARG A 42 4.84 -4.91 -1.09
C ARG A 42 6.34 -4.71 -1.30
N GLN A 43 6.88 -5.18 -2.42
CA GLN A 43 8.28 -4.97 -2.78
C GLN A 43 8.59 -3.47 -2.89
N ILE A 44 7.78 -2.72 -3.64
CA ILE A 44 7.97 -1.26 -3.82
C ILE A 44 7.86 -0.50 -2.48
N CYS A 45 7.00 -0.94 -1.55
CA CYS A 45 6.92 -0.32 -0.23
C CYS A 45 8.07 -0.67 0.71
N MET A 46 8.85 -1.72 0.40
CA MET A 46 10.02 -2.14 1.17
C MET A 46 11.32 -1.56 0.64
N GLU A 47 11.37 -1.23 -0.65
CA GLU A 47 12.44 -0.44 -1.28
C GLU A 47 12.58 0.94 -0.63
#